data_AF-A0A8E2DZX8-F1
#
_entry.id   AF-A0A8E2DZX8-F1
#
_cell.length_a   1.000
_cell.length_b   1.000
_cell.length_c   1.000
_cell.angle_alpha   90.00
_cell.angle_beta   90.00
_cell.angle_gamma   90.00
#
_symmetry.space_group_name_H-M   'P 1'
#
loop_
_entity.id
_entity.type
_entity.pdbx_description
1 polymer ?
#
loop_
_entity_poly.entity_id
_entity_poly.type
_entity_poly.pdbx_seq_one_letter_code
_entity_poly.pdbx_strand_id
1 'polypeptide(L)'
;PPALHLSVLWPVFLKNVHPLVKIFFDWEVVPVIEKAQKHALALSVEEKALVNGISFIATLTLSREECQDILSESKHELLLHCQKSLEHALTKAEYTETTDKRVLQAFMLYIATMGDRTRPTAIYPLMGIASRVAERMGLHHDGSMFGLSAVRSEERRRIWWQLQFMELAIARLVGTLSLTIFANWDTKIPSNLEDGDFCPDLEVMPGERKGITSISPCLWRHSI
;
A
#
# COMPACT_ATOMS: atom_id res chain seq x y z
N PRO A 1 -15.79 -7.11 2.89
CA PRO A 1 -16.96 -6.49 2.21
C PRO A 1 -17.57 -7.48 1.20
N PRO A 2 -18.89 -7.39 0.95
CA PRO A 2 -19.58 -8.06 -0.14
C PRO A 2 -18.90 -7.86 -1.51
N ALA A 3 -18.97 -8.85 -2.40
CA ALA A 3 -18.38 -8.79 -3.74
C ALA A 3 -18.87 -7.57 -4.56
N LEU A 4 -20.14 -7.19 -4.40
CA LEU A 4 -20.77 -6.02 -5.02
C LEU A 4 -20.11 -4.69 -4.62
N HIS A 5 -19.63 -4.58 -3.39
CA HIS A 5 -18.91 -3.37 -2.98
C HIS A 5 -17.53 -3.31 -3.60
N LEU A 6 -16.87 -4.45 -3.81
CA LEU A 6 -15.51 -4.46 -4.36
C LEU A 6 -15.46 -3.96 -5.81
N SER A 7 -16.51 -4.19 -6.61
CA SER A 7 -16.62 -3.59 -7.96
C SER A 7 -16.69 -2.06 -7.97
N VAL A 8 -17.13 -1.46 -6.86
CA VAL A 8 -17.16 0.00 -6.68
C VAL A 8 -15.87 0.49 -6.03
N LEU A 9 -15.43 -0.18 -4.97
CA LEU A 9 -14.30 0.27 -4.15
C LEU A 9 -12.96 0.18 -4.88
N TRP A 10 -12.78 -0.76 -5.82
CA TRP A 10 -11.55 -0.85 -6.61
C TRP A 10 -11.33 0.38 -7.52
N PRO A 11 -12.29 0.80 -8.37
CA PRO A 11 -12.19 2.06 -9.09
C PRO A 11 -11.96 3.28 -8.19
N VAL A 12 -12.63 3.33 -7.03
CA VAL A 12 -12.43 4.41 -6.04
C VAL A 12 -11.00 4.40 -5.51
N PHE A 13 -10.43 3.24 -5.19
CA PHE A 13 -9.04 3.10 -4.77
C PHE A 13 -8.08 3.64 -5.84
N LEU A 14 -8.26 3.23 -7.10
CA LEU A 14 -7.41 3.67 -8.21
C LEU A 14 -7.47 5.19 -8.43
N LYS A 15 -8.62 5.81 -8.20
CA LYS A 15 -8.82 7.25 -8.36
C LYS A 15 -8.27 8.05 -7.18
N ASN A 16 -8.58 7.64 -5.95
CA ASN A 16 -8.38 8.48 -4.76
C ASN A 16 -7.11 8.13 -3.97
N VAL A 17 -6.62 6.89 -4.06
CA VAL A 17 -5.57 6.37 -3.19
C VAL A 17 -4.30 6.02 -3.97
N HIS A 18 -4.43 5.26 -5.06
CA HIS A 18 -3.29 4.81 -5.88
C HIS A 18 -2.34 5.94 -6.32
N PRO A 19 -2.80 7.14 -6.72
CA PRO A 19 -1.89 8.24 -7.10
C PRO A 19 -1.04 8.78 -5.95
N LEU A 20 -1.43 8.50 -4.69
CA LEU A 20 -0.74 8.98 -3.49
C LEU A 20 0.01 7.86 -2.75
N VAL A 21 -0.33 6.59 -2.99
CA VAL A 21 0.21 5.41 -2.33
C VAL A 21 0.51 4.33 -3.38
N LYS A 22 1.54 4.59 -4.21
CA LYS A 22 2.00 3.72 -5.30
C LYS A 22 2.83 2.51 -4.78
N ILE A 23 2.25 1.62 -3.98
CA ILE A 23 2.99 0.48 -3.36
C ILE A 23 2.92 -0.85 -4.13
N PHE A 24 2.19 -0.89 -5.23
CA PHE A 24 2.12 -2.01 -6.17
C PHE A 24 1.78 -1.51 -7.58
N PHE A 25 1.81 -2.40 -8.56
CA PHE A 25 1.22 -2.17 -9.88
C PHE A 25 -0.26 -2.54 -9.86
N ASP A 26 -1.10 -1.69 -10.42
CA ASP A 26 -2.56 -1.93 -10.51
C ASP A 26 -2.87 -3.23 -11.25
N TRP A 27 -2.22 -3.47 -12.39
CA TRP A 27 -2.38 -4.69 -13.19
C TRP A 27 -2.00 -5.98 -12.46
N GLU A 28 -1.09 -5.93 -11.48
CA GLU A 28 -0.73 -7.11 -10.66
C GLU A 28 -1.83 -7.46 -9.64
N VAL A 29 -2.59 -6.45 -9.21
CA VAL A 29 -3.65 -6.60 -8.20
C VAL A 29 -5.00 -6.95 -8.84
N VAL A 30 -5.25 -6.55 -10.08
CA VAL A 30 -6.50 -6.84 -10.82
C VAL A 30 -6.93 -8.31 -10.74
N PRO A 31 -6.06 -9.32 -11.00
CA PRO A 31 -6.46 -10.73 -10.91
C PRO A 31 -6.94 -11.13 -9.50
N VAL A 32 -6.35 -10.55 -8.45
CA VAL A 32 -6.75 -10.80 -7.06
C VAL A 32 -8.12 -10.18 -6.78
N ILE A 33 -8.37 -8.97 -7.30
CA ILE A 33 -9.67 -8.29 -7.19
C ILE A 33 -10.77 -9.07 -7.92
N GLU A 34 -10.51 -9.53 -9.14
CA GLU A 34 -11.45 -10.34 -9.90
C GLU A 34 -11.75 -11.68 -9.21
N LYS A 35 -10.71 -12.33 -8.67
CA LYS A 35 -10.84 -13.55 -7.87
C LYS A 35 -11.71 -13.30 -6.65
N ALA A 36 -11.54 -12.16 -5.98
CA ALA A 36 -12.32 -11.77 -4.80
C ALA A 36 -13.79 -11.50 -5.14
N GLN A 37 -14.07 -10.89 -6.29
CA GLN A 37 -15.44 -10.64 -6.76
C GLN A 37 -16.18 -11.94 -7.12
N LYS A 38 -15.50 -12.89 -7.79
CA LYS A 38 -16.12 -14.14 -8.26
C LYS A 38 -16.17 -15.23 -7.17
N HIS A 39 -15.09 -15.39 -6.41
CA HIS A 39 -14.90 -16.51 -5.47
C HIS A 39 -14.14 -16.09 -4.20
N ALA A 40 -14.75 -15.22 -3.38
CA ALA A 40 -14.14 -14.70 -2.15
C ALA A 40 -13.57 -15.76 -1.20
N LEU A 41 -14.18 -16.96 -1.13
CA LEU A 41 -13.70 -18.06 -0.27
C LEU A 41 -12.35 -18.64 -0.74
N ALA A 42 -12.06 -18.56 -2.04
CA ALA A 42 -10.84 -19.11 -2.64
C ALA A 42 -9.61 -18.20 -2.47
N LEU A 43 -9.76 -17.02 -1.87
CA LEU A 43 -8.64 -16.13 -1.59
C LEU A 43 -7.74 -16.72 -0.49
N SER A 44 -6.43 -16.62 -0.69
CA SER A 44 -5.43 -16.88 0.34
C SER A 44 -5.57 -15.89 1.49
N VAL A 45 -4.88 -16.14 2.59
CA VAL A 45 -4.94 -15.25 3.76
C VAL A 45 -4.32 -13.89 3.44
N GLU A 46 -3.26 -13.88 2.65
CA GLU A 46 -2.51 -12.70 2.20
C GLU A 46 -3.33 -11.88 1.18
N GLU A 47 -3.99 -12.55 0.24
CA GLU A 47 -4.93 -11.91 -0.70
C GLU A 47 -6.10 -11.26 0.05
N LYS A 48 -6.65 -11.93 1.07
CA LYS A 48 -7.71 -11.37 1.92
C LYS A 48 -7.24 -10.12 2.66
N ALA A 49 -6.01 -10.12 3.20
CA ALA A 49 -5.44 -8.95 3.86
C ALA A 49 -5.36 -7.76 2.89
N LEU A 50 -4.80 -7.97 1.69
CA LEU A 50 -4.67 -6.92 0.68
C LEU A 50 -6.02 -6.36 0.23
N VAL A 51 -6.98 -7.22 -0.11
CA VAL A 51 -8.31 -6.79 -0.57
C VAL A 51 -9.06 -6.02 0.52
N ASN A 52 -8.96 -6.45 1.79
CA ASN A 52 -9.53 -5.72 2.91
C ASN A 52 -8.84 -4.36 3.13
N GLY A 53 -7.52 -4.29 2.94
CA GLY A 53 -6.73 -3.05 2.99
C GLY A 53 -7.21 -2.03 1.98
N ILE A 54 -7.29 -2.45 0.71
CA ILE A 54 -7.80 -1.66 -0.42
C ILE A 54 -9.22 -1.18 -0.14
N SER A 55 -10.10 -2.08 0.29
CA SER A 55 -11.51 -1.75 0.57
C SER A 55 -11.65 -0.72 1.70
N PHE A 56 -10.86 -0.87 2.76
CA PHE A 56 -10.94 0.01 3.92
C PHE A 56 -10.51 1.43 3.59
N ILE A 57 -9.34 1.58 2.97
CA ILE A 57 -8.83 2.90 2.61
C ILE A 57 -9.69 3.56 1.52
N ALA A 58 -10.19 2.80 0.54
CA ALA A 58 -11.13 3.32 -0.46
C ALA A 58 -12.40 3.86 0.18
N THR A 59 -13.01 3.09 1.10
CA THR A 59 -14.20 3.51 1.84
C THR A 59 -13.94 4.80 2.64
N LEU A 60 -12.74 4.94 3.22
CA LEU A 60 -12.38 6.14 3.98
C LEU A 60 -12.44 7.41 3.12
N THR A 61 -12.07 7.30 1.84
CA THR A 61 -12.05 8.43 0.89
C THR A 61 -13.43 8.86 0.38
N LEU A 62 -14.46 8.03 0.49
CA LEU A 62 -15.82 8.37 0.07
C LEU A 62 -16.51 9.31 1.08
N SER A 63 -17.41 10.19 0.63
CA SER A 63 -18.27 10.97 1.53
C SER A 63 -19.34 10.09 2.19
N ARG A 64 -20.09 10.63 3.16
CA ARG A 64 -21.22 9.89 3.77
C ARG A 64 -22.33 9.64 2.76
N GLU A 65 -22.58 10.63 1.91
CA GLU A 65 -23.55 10.63 0.84
C GLU A 65 -23.15 9.62 -0.24
N GLU A 66 -21.88 9.61 -0.68
CA GLU A 66 -21.38 8.64 -1.66
C GLU A 66 -21.50 7.19 -1.16
N CYS A 67 -21.21 6.92 0.13
CA CYS A 67 -21.42 5.58 0.69
C CYS A 67 -22.91 5.17 0.67
N GLN A 68 -23.81 6.10 1.01
CA GLN A 68 -25.23 5.83 1.02
C GLN A 68 -25.79 5.64 -0.39
N ASP A 69 -25.38 6.46 -1.35
CA ASP A 69 -25.91 6.47 -2.71
C ASP A 69 -25.35 5.30 -3.54
N ILE A 70 -24.06 4.99 -3.40
CA ILE A 70 -23.38 4.00 -4.24
C ILE A 70 -23.38 2.61 -3.60
N LEU A 71 -23.20 2.52 -2.28
CA LEU A 71 -23.06 1.25 -1.56
C LEU A 71 -24.29 0.87 -0.74
N SER A 72 -25.28 1.78 -0.62
CA SER A 72 -26.50 1.59 0.17
C SER A 72 -26.23 1.28 1.65
N GLU A 73 -25.09 1.74 2.18
CA GLU A 73 -24.67 1.49 3.56
C GLU A 73 -24.19 2.77 4.26
N SER A 74 -24.35 2.79 5.58
CA SER A 74 -23.76 3.84 6.41
C SER A 74 -22.24 3.80 6.34
N LYS A 75 -21.59 4.93 6.02
CA LYS A 75 -20.13 5.05 6.03
C LYS A 75 -19.53 4.58 7.37
N HIS A 76 -20.20 4.84 8.49
CA HIS A 76 -19.71 4.44 9.81
C HIS A 76 -19.66 2.91 9.97
N GLU A 77 -20.75 2.23 9.60
CA GLU A 77 -20.87 0.78 9.72
C GLU A 77 -19.91 0.07 8.77
N LEU A 78 -19.81 0.56 7.52
CA LEU A 78 -18.90 0.02 6.52
C LEU A 78 -17.44 0.19 6.93
N LEU A 79 -17.04 1.35 7.45
CA LEU A 79 -15.69 1.55 7.98
C LEU A 79 -15.38 0.62 9.16
N LEU A 80 -16.33 0.43 10.08
CA LEU A 80 -16.16 -0.49 11.21
C LEU A 80 -16.01 -1.93 10.74
N HIS A 81 -16.81 -2.36 9.76
CA HIS A 81 -16.73 -3.68 9.16
C HIS A 81 -15.41 -3.91 8.43
N CYS A 82 -14.98 -2.95 7.60
CA CYS A 82 -13.71 -3.00 6.88
C CYS A 82 -12.52 -3.04 7.83
N GLN A 83 -12.52 -2.22 8.89
CA GLN A 83 -11.48 -2.22 9.91
C GLN A 83 -11.34 -3.61 10.56
N LYS A 84 -12.43 -4.16 11.10
CA LYS A 84 -12.43 -5.49 11.75
C LYS A 84 -11.97 -6.59 10.79
N SER A 85 -12.43 -6.54 9.54
CA SER A 85 -12.06 -7.51 8.52
C SER A 85 -10.57 -7.47 8.19
N LEU A 86 -9.98 -6.27 8.12
CA LEU A 86 -8.56 -6.07 7.86
C LEU A 86 -7.71 -6.49 9.06
N GLU A 87 -8.06 -6.08 10.29
CA GLU A 87 -7.38 -6.48 11.52
C GLU A 87 -7.37 -8.02 11.68
N HIS A 88 -8.50 -8.67 11.42
CA HIS A 88 -8.60 -10.13 11.45
C HIS A 88 -7.71 -10.78 10.38
N ALA A 89 -7.74 -10.27 9.15
CA ALA A 89 -6.94 -10.82 8.05
C ALA A 89 -5.43 -10.64 8.29
N LEU A 90 -4.99 -9.47 8.76
CA LEU A 90 -3.59 -9.21 9.13
C LEU A 90 -3.11 -10.11 10.27
N THR A 91 -3.94 -10.28 11.30
CA THR A 91 -3.63 -11.19 12.42
C THR A 91 -3.47 -12.63 11.94
N LYS A 92 -4.39 -13.10 11.09
CA LYS A 92 -4.34 -14.44 10.51
C LYS A 92 -3.14 -14.63 9.57
N ALA A 93 -2.70 -13.56 8.91
CA ALA A 93 -1.53 -13.55 8.03
C ALA A 93 -0.20 -13.35 8.77
N GLU A 94 -0.23 -13.32 10.11
CA GLU A 94 0.94 -13.13 10.97
C GLU A 94 1.78 -11.91 10.51
N TYR A 95 1.12 -10.75 10.34
CA TYR A 95 1.71 -9.57 9.71
C TYR A 95 3.06 -9.10 10.29
N THR A 96 3.37 -9.42 11.55
CA THR A 96 4.66 -9.15 12.21
C THR A 96 5.79 -10.07 11.72
N GLU A 97 5.45 -11.25 11.24
CA GLU A 97 6.37 -12.33 10.86
C GLU A 97 6.31 -12.69 9.37
N THR A 98 5.39 -12.07 8.63
CA THR A 98 5.21 -12.28 7.20
C THR A 98 6.47 -12.02 6.36
N THR A 99 6.54 -12.76 5.26
CA THR A 99 7.48 -12.53 4.14
C THR A 99 6.73 -12.24 2.84
N ASP A 100 5.39 -12.18 2.86
CA ASP A 100 4.57 -11.86 1.69
C ASP A 100 4.32 -10.33 1.62
N LYS A 101 4.72 -9.73 0.51
CA LYS A 101 4.57 -8.29 0.24
C LYS A 101 3.12 -7.81 0.35
N ARG A 102 2.12 -8.64 0.03
CA ARG A 102 0.71 -8.29 0.07
C ARG A 102 0.25 -8.02 1.49
N VAL A 103 0.78 -8.77 2.45
CA VAL A 103 0.50 -8.58 3.89
C VAL A 103 1.12 -7.28 4.38
N LEU A 104 2.38 -7.00 4.00
CA LEU A 104 3.03 -5.74 4.31
C LEU A 104 2.29 -4.55 3.69
N GLN A 105 1.92 -4.64 2.41
CA GLN A 105 1.14 -3.61 1.71
C GLN A 105 -0.22 -3.37 2.42
N ALA A 106 -0.93 -4.44 2.79
CA ALA A 106 -2.17 -4.34 3.56
C ALA A 106 -1.95 -3.65 4.92
N PHE A 107 -0.85 -3.96 5.60
CA PHE A 107 -0.51 -3.32 6.88
C PHE A 107 -0.16 -1.84 6.72
N MET A 108 0.56 -1.47 5.66
CA MET A 108 0.82 -0.08 5.32
C MET A 108 -0.48 0.69 5.01
N LEU A 109 -1.41 0.10 4.25
CA LEU A 109 -2.72 0.69 3.99
C LEU A 109 -3.52 0.86 5.29
N TYR A 110 -3.48 -0.13 6.18
CA TYR A 110 -4.11 -0.03 7.50
C TYR A 110 -3.56 1.16 8.29
N ILE A 111 -2.24 1.29 8.41
CA ILE A 111 -1.58 2.41 9.08
C ILE A 111 -1.99 3.75 8.44
N ALA A 112 -2.05 3.83 7.11
CA ALA A 112 -2.46 5.04 6.40
C ALA A 112 -3.90 5.47 6.73
N THR A 113 -4.80 4.51 7.02
CA THR A 113 -6.18 4.84 7.44
C THR A 113 -6.28 5.45 8.85
N MET A 114 -5.23 5.31 9.67
CA MET A 114 -5.24 5.73 11.07
C MET A 114 -4.93 7.23 11.27
N GLY A 115 -4.37 7.91 10.26
CA GLY A 115 -3.81 9.27 10.35
C GLY A 115 -4.67 10.26 11.14
N ASP A 116 -5.85 10.62 10.65
CA ASP A 116 -6.73 11.59 11.31
C ASP A 116 -7.62 10.97 12.41
N ARG A 117 -7.58 9.64 12.55
CA ARG A 117 -8.50 8.86 13.40
C ARG A 117 -7.86 8.40 14.71
N THR A 118 -6.54 8.42 14.79
CA THR A 118 -5.76 7.86 15.88
C THR A 118 -4.62 8.80 16.25
N ARG A 119 -4.28 8.85 17.54
CA ARG A 119 -3.15 9.66 18.01
C ARG A 119 -1.85 9.18 17.33
N PRO A 120 -1.01 10.08 16.80
CA PRO A 120 0.27 9.71 16.18
C PRO A 120 1.15 8.82 17.06
N THR A 121 1.12 9.02 18.38
CA THR A 121 1.87 8.20 19.36
C THR A 121 1.45 6.73 19.40
N ALA A 122 0.22 6.41 19.02
CA ALA A 122 -0.25 5.02 18.89
C ALA A 122 0.05 4.42 17.51
N ILE A 123 0.22 5.27 16.49
CA ILE A 123 0.57 4.85 15.13
C ILE A 123 2.08 4.53 15.04
N TYR A 124 2.91 5.31 15.73
CA TYR A 124 4.37 5.23 15.63
C TYR A 124 4.96 3.82 15.90
N PRO A 125 4.52 3.06 16.92
CA PRO A 125 4.99 1.69 17.12
C PRO A 125 4.63 0.74 15.96
N LEU A 126 3.43 0.89 15.37
CA LEU A 126 3.02 0.08 14.22
C LEU A 126 3.90 0.37 13.00
N MET A 127 4.31 1.63 12.83
CA MET A 127 5.30 2.00 11.81
C MET A 127 6.63 1.28 12.03
N GLY A 128 7.10 1.24 13.28
CA GLY A 128 8.31 0.50 13.64
C GLY A 128 8.22 -0.99 13.27
N ILE A 129 7.07 -1.63 13.53
CA ILE A 129 6.83 -3.02 13.10
C ILE A 129 6.91 -3.13 11.58
N ALA A 130 6.21 -2.26 10.83
CA ALA A 130 6.21 -2.29 9.37
C ALA A 130 7.63 -2.12 8.79
N SER A 131 8.42 -1.19 9.33
CA SER A 131 9.82 -0.97 8.96
C SER A 131 10.69 -2.20 9.21
N ARG A 132 10.55 -2.87 10.36
CA ARG A 132 11.32 -4.09 10.67
C ARG A 132 10.92 -5.29 9.79
N VAL A 133 9.63 -5.42 9.47
CA VAL A 133 9.16 -6.44 8.51
C VAL A 133 9.76 -6.17 7.12
N ALA A 134 9.69 -4.93 6.65
CA ALA A 134 10.27 -4.52 5.37
C ALA A 134 11.79 -4.75 5.30
N GLU A 135 12.51 -4.42 6.38
CA GLU A 135 13.95 -4.68 6.50
C GLU A 135 14.26 -6.17 6.45
N ARG A 136 13.52 -7.01 7.19
CA ARG A 136 13.69 -8.48 7.15
C ARG A 136 13.44 -9.06 5.75
N MET A 137 12.53 -8.47 4.98
CA MET A 137 12.27 -8.81 3.58
C MET A 137 13.35 -8.28 2.62
N GLY A 138 14.34 -7.56 3.13
CA GLY A 138 15.44 -6.96 2.38
C GLY A 138 15.05 -5.73 1.57
N LEU A 139 13.91 -5.08 1.87
CA LEU A 139 13.40 -3.96 1.05
C LEU A 139 14.26 -2.70 1.12
N HIS A 140 15.12 -2.60 2.13
CA HIS A 140 16.16 -1.58 2.27
C HIS A 140 17.32 -1.75 1.28
N HIS A 141 17.40 -2.90 0.61
CA HIS A 141 18.36 -3.13 -0.45
C HIS A 141 17.69 -3.14 -1.84
N ASP A 142 18.33 -2.49 -2.82
CA ASP A 142 17.83 -2.40 -4.18
C ASP A 142 17.73 -3.80 -4.80
N GLY A 143 16.58 -4.10 -5.40
CA GLY A 143 16.33 -5.40 -6.04
C GLY A 143 17.38 -5.79 -7.09
N SER A 144 17.99 -4.80 -7.76
CA SER A 144 19.02 -5.07 -8.77
C SER A 144 20.29 -5.70 -8.19
N MET A 145 20.58 -5.50 -6.90
CA MET A 145 21.70 -6.14 -6.21
C MET A 145 21.50 -7.65 -6.03
N PHE A 146 20.24 -8.10 -6.03
CA PHE A 146 19.86 -9.52 -5.92
C PHE A 146 19.55 -10.16 -7.28
N GLY A 147 19.76 -9.45 -8.39
CA GLY A 147 19.42 -9.93 -9.73
C GLY A 147 17.90 -10.07 -9.98
N LEU A 148 17.07 -9.32 -9.25
CA LEU A 148 15.63 -9.30 -9.49
C LEU A 148 15.32 -8.58 -10.81
N SER A 149 14.21 -8.95 -11.46
CA SER A 149 13.74 -8.26 -12.67
C SER A 149 13.48 -6.77 -12.40
N ALA A 150 13.44 -5.99 -13.49
CA ALA A 150 13.11 -4.57 -13.48
C ALA A 150 11.82 -4.28 -12.69
N VAL A 151 10.75 -5.02 -12.98
CA VAL A 151 9.44 -4.89 -12.31
C VAL A 151 9.53 -5.16 -10.82
N ARG A 152 10.21 -6.26 -10.43
CA ARG A 152 10.31 -6.65 -9.01
C ARG A 152 11.19 -5.69 -8.22
N SER A 153 12.25 -5.19 -8.84
CA SER A 153 13.10 -4.16 -8.26
C SER A 153 12.32 -2.86 -8.04
N GLU A 154 11.56 -2.41 -9.03
CA GLU A 154 10.76 -1.19 -8.94
C GLU A 154 9.66 -1.30 -7.88
N GLU A 155 8.96 -2.43 -7.80
CA GLU A 155 7.94 -2.66 -6.77
C GLU A 155 8.53 -2.57 -5.36
N ARG A 156 9.73 -3.14 -5.14
CA ARG A 156 10.42 -3.04 -3.85
C ARG A 156 10.80 -1.60 -3.51
N ARG A 157 11.31 -0.83 -4.48
CA ARG A 157 11.61 0.61 -4.30
C ARG A 157 10.36 1.38 -3.89
N ARG A 158 9.25 1.15 -4.59
CA ARG A 158 7.95 1.78 -4.34
C ARG A 158 7.43 1.52 -2.92
N ILE A 159 7.49 0.27 -2.46
CA ILE A 159 7.11 -0.10 -1.09
C ILE A 159 8.04 0.58 -0.08
N TRP A 160 9.36 0.46 -0.28
CA TRP A 160 10.34 1.00 0.64
C TRP A 160 10.18 2.51 0.83
N TRP A 161 10.17 3.26 -0.26
CA TRP A 161 10.09 4.72 -0.22
C TRP A 161 8.77 5.23 0.33
N GLN A 162 7.64 4.57 0.03
CA GLN A 162 6.36 4.92 0.65
C GLN A 162 6.40 4.71 2.17
N LEU A 163 7.04 3.63 2.63
CA LEU A 163 7.19 3.36 4.06
C LEU A 163 8.02 4.43 4.76
N GLN A 164 9.14 4.85 4.14
CA GLN A 164 9.99 5.91 4.68
C GLN A 164 9.26 7.25 4.78
N PHE A 165 8.50 7.61 3.75
CA PHE A 165 7.66 8.80 3.77
C PHE A 165 6.65 8.77 4.92
N MET A 166 5.98 7.64 5.12
CA MET A 166 5.02 7.49 6.21
C MET A 166 5.70 7.57 7.58
N GLU A 167 6.86 6.96 7.77
CA GLU A 167 7.62 7.01 9.03
C GLU A 167 8.07 8.43 9.37
N LEU A 168 8.64 9.15 8.40
CA LEU A 168 9.04 10.55 8.56
C LEU A 168 7.84 11.44 8.96
N ALA A 169 6.70 11.26 8.29
CA ALA A 169 5.50 12.02 8.57
C ALA A 169 4.97 11.79 10.01
N ILE A 170 4.92 10.53 10.46
CA ILE A 170 4.46 10.20 11.82
C ILE A 170 5.48 10.64 12.88
N ALA A 171 6.78 10.44 12.65
CA ALA A 171 7.83 10.89 13.56
C ALA A 171 7.74 12.41 13.83
N ARG A 172 7.51 13.19 12.77
CA ARG A 172 7.29 14.65 12.87
C ARG A 172 6.06 14.98 13.72
N LEU A 173 4.96 14.26 13.55
CA LEU A 173 3.73 14.48 14.33
C LEU A 173 3.89 14.10 15.81
N VAL A 174 4.76 13.13 16.11
CA VAL A 174 5.09 12.73 17.48
C VAL A 174 6.13 13.67 18.12
N GLY A 175 6.86 14.45 17.32
CA GLY A 175 7.92 15.33 17.79
C GLY A 175 9.25 14.62 18.05
N THR A 176 9.52 13.52 17.35
CA THR A 176 10.77 12.76 17.43
C THR A 176 11.56 12.88 16.13
N LEU A 177 12.87 12.65 16.21
CA LEU A 177 13.67 12.36 15.03
C LEU A 177 13.27 10.98 14.50
N SER A 178 13.11 10.92 13.18
CA SER A 178 12.83 9.71 12.45
C SER A 178 14.09 8.85 12.34
N LEU A 179 13.95 7.54 12.53
CA LEU A 179 15.10 6.61 12.51
C LEU A 179 15.63 6.39 11.09
N THR A 180 14.78 6.57 10.08
CA THR A 180 15.11 6.63 8.65
C THR A 180 16.32 7.53 8.38
N ILE A 181 16.43 8.68 9.06
CA ILE A 181 17.50 9.66 8.85
C ILE A 181 18.89 9.07 9.16
N PHE A 182 18.95 8.09 10.06
CA PHE A 182 20.19 7.43 10.48
C PHE A 182 20.35 6.03 9.86
N ALA A 183 19.36 5.56 9.10
CA ALA A 183 19.39 4.25 8.49
C ALA A 183 20.25 4.26 7.22
N ASN A 184 21.01 3.18 7.02
CA ASN A 184 21.77 2.97 5.79
C ASN A 184 20.97 2.04 4.88
N TRP A 185 20.73 2.47 3.65
CA TRP A 185 20.08 1.68 2.61
C TRP A 185 20.60 2.09 1.23
N ASP A 186 20.52 1.18 0.27
CA ASP A 186 20.98 1.41 -1.12
C ASP A 186 19.83 1.39 -2.14
N THR A 187 18.59 1.31 -1.66
CA THR A 187 17.38 1.30 -2.48
C THR A 187 17.28 2.57 -3.32
N LYS A 188 17.29 2.41 -4.66
CA LYS A 188 17.21 3.55 -5.58
C LYS A 188 15.83 4.22 -5.47
N ILE A 189 15.76 5.50 -5.82
CA ILE A 189 14.49 6.22 -5.96
C ILE A 189 13.64 5.52 -7.05
N PRO A 190 12.31 5.40 -6.89
CA PRO A 190 11.45 4.86 -7.94
C PRO A 190 11.60 5.66 -9.23
N SER A 191 11.55 4.98 -10.36
CA SER A 191 11.69 5.59 -11.68
C SER A 191 10.48 6.44 -12.06
N ASN A 192 10.68 7.55 -12.79
CA ASN A 192 9.59 8.34 -13.35
C ASN A 192 8.95 7.66 -14.58
N LEU A 193 8.23 6.56 -14.34
CA LEU A 193 7.56 5.73 -15.34
C LEU A 193 6.10 5.45 -14.94
N GLU A 194 5.25 5.23 -15.94
CA GLU A 194 3.86 4.79 -15.71
C GLU A 194 3.78 3.30 -15.43
N ASP A 195 2.73 2.85 -14.74
CA ASP A 195 2.54 1.41 -14.44
C ASP A 195 2.46 0.56 -15.73
N GLY A 196 1.93 1.14 -16.81
CA GLY A 196 1.87 0.51 -18.13
C GLY A 196 3.21 0.44 -18.88
N ASP A 197 4.26 1.11 -18.40
CA ASP A 197 5.62 0.93 -18.92
C ASP A 197 6.28 -0.34 -18.37
N PHE A 198 5.68 -0.96 -17.35
CA PHE A 198 6.14 -2.20 -16.74
C PHE A 198 5.29 -3.37 -17.23
N CYS A 199 5.97 -4.36 -17.82
CA CYS A 199 5.37 -5.65 -18.13
C CYS A 199 6.17 -6.78 -17.46
N PRO A 200 5.56 -7.93 -17.14
CA PRO A 200 6.26 -9.05 -16.49
C PRO A 200 7.54 -9.50 -17.19
N ASP A 201 7.59 -9.36 -18.52
CA ASP A 201 8.71 -9.78 -19.38
C ASP A 201 9.75 -8.66 -19.58
N LEU A 202 9.67 -7.56 -18.82
CA LEU A 202 10.61 -6.44 -18.92
C LEU A 202 11.98 -6.83 -18.34
N GLU A 203 12.94 -7.07 -19.24
CA GLU A 203 14.33 -7.38 -18.86
C GLU A 203 15.14 -6.12 -18.54
N VAL A 204 14.93 -5.05 -19.31
CA VAL A 204 15.67 -3.79 -19.20
C VAL A 204 14.72 -2.65 -18.90
N MET A 205 15.05 -1.85 -17.89
CA MET A 205 14.27 -0.65 -17.54
C MET A 205 14.24 0.33 -18.71
N PRO A 206 13.07 0.83 -19.13
CA PRO A 206 13.00 1.87 -20.14
C PRO A 206 13.54 3.19 -19.58
N GLY A 207 13.92 4.10 -20.48
CA GLY A 207 14.32 5.45 -20.08
C GLY A 207 13.18 6.20 -19.42
N GLU A 208 13.48 6.92 -18.34
CA GLU A 208 12.48 7.70 -17.60
C GLU A 208 11.76 8.72 -18.49
N ARG A 209 10.46 8.89 -18.24
CA ARG A 209 9.64 9.85 -18.98
C ARG A 209 10.05 11.28 -18.63
N LYS A 210 9.95 12.18 -19.61
CA LYS A 210 10.09 13.62 -19.38
C LYS A 210 8.73 14.18 -18.94
N GLY A 211 8.70 14.91 -17.84
CA GLY A 211 7.48 15.56 -17.32
C GLY A 211 6.79 14.77 -16.21
N ILE A 212 5.53 15.14 -15.94
CA ILE A 212 4.73 14.58 -14.84
C ILE A 212 4.13 13.24 -15.27
N THR A 213 4.23 12.25 -14.38
CA THR A 213 3.64 10.91 -14.49
C THR A 213 2.76 10.62 -13.26
N SER A 214 2.05 9.49 -13.26
CA SER A 214 1.26 9.08 -12.09
C SER A 214 2.07 8.82 -10.81
N ILE A 215 3.39 8.61 -10.90
CA ILE A 215 4.28 8.44 -9.73
C ILE A 215 4.90 9.76 -9.25
N SER A 216 4.83 10.84 -10.04
CA SER A 216 5.45 12.14 -9.68
C SER A 216 5.07 12.68 -8.30
N PRO A 217 3.81 12.58 -7.82
CA PRO A 217 3.46 12.99 -6.45
C PRO A 217 4.26 12.25 -5.36
N CYS A 218 4.57 10.97 -5.58
CA CYS A 218 5.42 10.19 -4.69
C CYS A 218 6.88 10.65 -4.79
N LEU A 219 7.41 10.83 -6.00
CA LEU A 219 8.80 11.26 -6.21
C LEU A 219 9.11 12.61 -5.57
N TRP A 220 8.19 13.57 -5.65
CA TRP A 220 8.37 14.88 -5.01
C TRP A 220 8.49 14.78 -3.50
N ARG A 221 7.77 13.86 -2.86
CA ARG A 221 7.86 13.64 -1.41
C ARG A 221 9.18 13.02 -0.98
N HIS A 222 9.82 12.26 -1.87
CA HIS A 222 11.11 11.60 -1.62
C HIS A 222 12.31 12.55 -1.79
N SER A 223 12.07 13.75 -2.34
CA SER A 223 13.11 14.75 -2.62
C SER A 223 13.30 15.79 -1.50
N ILE A 224 12.62 15.59 -0.36
CA ILE A 224 12.63 16.45 0.83
C ILE A 224 13.48 15.78 1.92
#